data_AF-A0A8H8RG59-F1
#
_entry.id   AF-A0A8H8RG59-F1
#
_cell.length_a   1.000
_cell.length_b   1.000
_cell.length_c   1.000
_cell.angle_alpha   90.00
_cell.angle_beta   90.00
_cell.angle_gamma   90.00
#
_symmetry.space_group_name_H-M   'P 1'
#
loop_
_entity.id
_entity.type
_entity.pdbx_description
1 polymer ?
#
loop_
_entity_poly.entity_id
_entity_poly.type
_entity_poly.pdbx_seq_one_letter_code
_entity_poly.pdbx_strand_id
1 'polypeptide(L)'
;MDSKHLKPKRRKKNKSRTQVSSDSDSDYEIQPIDKSPSPPQSSNPTESVKGPKPDAEISAAFTQFYMQRATQEFSEDLDRVRGADDFKDGSVAMLVGALKQGVEVFSAEERRRVVTAKEGR
;
A
#
# COMPACT_ATOMS: atom_id res chain seq x y z
N MET A 1 16.93 -51.11 -49.12
CA MET A 1 15.71 -50.38 -49.51
C MET A 1 14.80 -50.27 -48.32
N ASP A 2 15.06 -49.22 -47.55
CA ASP A 2 14.15 -48.25 -46.95
C ASP A 2 12.67 -48.56 -46.72
N SER A 3 12.23 -48.03 -45.55
CA SER A 3 10.87 -47.58 -45.17
C SER A 3 10.06 -48.62 -44.38
N LYS A 4 9.49 -48.36 -43.19
CA LYS A 4 8.92 -47.12 -42.65
C LYS A 4 8.96 -47.11 -41.12
N HIS A 5 9.29 -45.95 -40.58
CA HIS A 5 9.29 -45.61 -39.16
C HIS A 5 7.84 -45.42 -38.70
N LEU A 6 7.34 -46.24 -37.77
CA LEU A 6 6.03 -46.04 -37.15
C LEU A 6 6.19 -45.13 -35.92
N LYS A 7 5.96 -43.83 -36.14
CA LYS A 7 5.94 -42.81 -35.07
C LYS A 7 4.71 -43.02 -34.15
N PRO A 8 4.85 -42.95 -32.82
CA PRO A 8 3.71 -43.05 -31.92
C PRO A 8 2.81 -41.80 -31.97
N LYS A 9 1.50 -42.06 -31.93
CA LYS A 9 0.36 -41.12 -31.99
C LYS A 9 0.43 -40.05 -30.89
N ARG A 10 0.35 -38.77 -31.28
CA ARG A 10 0.18 -37.59 -30.40
C ARG A 10 -1.04 -37.74 -29.48
N ARG A 11 -0.83 -37.75 -28.16
CA ARG A 11 -1.91 -37.67 -27.15
C ARG A 11 -2.51 -36.25 -27.13
N LYS A 12 -3.83 -36.17 -27.22
CA LYS A 12 -4.66 -34.96 -27.18
C LYS A 12 -4.53 -34.35 -25.76
N LYS A 13 -4.02 -33.12 -25.65
CA LYS A 13 -4.01 -32.39 -24.37
C LYS A 13 -5.46 -32.04 -24.00
N ASN A 14 -6.03 -32.74 -23.03
CA ASN A 14 -7.24 -32.29 -22.35
C ASN A 14 -6.87 -31.09 -21.50
N LYS A 15 -7.40 -29.91 -21.87
CA LYS A 15 -7.31 -28.69 -21.07
C LYS A 15 -8.41 -28.77 -20.02
N SER A 16 -8.05 -28.94 -18.76
CA SER A 16 -8.96 -28.72 -17.63
C SER A 16 -9.35 -27.24 -17.62
N ARG A 17 -10.60 -26.97 -17.98
CA ARG A 17 -11.24 -25.65 -17.89
C ARG A 17 -11.65 -25.45 -16.43
N THR A 18 -10.79 -24.80 -15.65
CA THR A 18 -11.19 -24.30 -14.32
C THR A 18 -12.16 -23.14 -14.53
N GLN A 19 -13.36 -23.28 -13.97
CA GLN A 19 -14.36 -22.21 -13.87
C GLN A 19 -13.81 -21.18 -12.88
N VAL A 20 -13.75 -19.91 -13.29
CA VAL A 20 -13.50 -18.78 -12.38
C VAL A 20 -14.84 -18.04 -12.32
N SER A 21 -15.61 -18.32 -11.28
CA SER A 21 -16.78 -17.52 -10.93
C SER A 21 -16.46 -16.82 -9.61
N SER A 22 -16.18 -15.53 -9.73
CA SER A 22 -16.27 -14.59 -8.62
C SER A 22 -17.01 -13.36 -9.18
N ASP A 23 -18.33 -13.50 -9.30
CA ASP A 23 -19.22 -12.33 -9.35
C ASP A 23 -19.16 -11.70 -7.96
N SER A 24 -18.30 -10.69 -7.83
CA SER A 24 -18.32 -9.77 -6.71
C SER A 24 -19.05 -8.53 -7.19
N ASP A 25 -20.38 -8.57 -7.15
CA ASP A 25 -21.25 -7.42 -7.30
C ASP A 25 -21.04 -6.49 -6.10
N SER A 26 -20.08 -5.58 -6.22
CA SER A 26 -20.04 -4.39 -5.38
C SER A 26 -20.86 -3.31 -6.07
N ASP A 27 -22.09 -3.17 -5.60
CA ASP A 27 -23.02 -2.10 -5.91
C ASP A 27 -22.41 -0.76 -5.43
N TYR A 28 -21.90 0.05 -6.36
CA TYR A 28 -21.43 1.40 -6.05
C TYR A 28 -22.55 2.39 -6.35
N GLU A 29 -23.42 2.61 -5.36
CA GLU A 29 -24.41 3.67 -5.38
C GLU A 29 -23.73 5.04 -5.23
N ILE A 30 -23.66 5.80 -6.33
CA ILE A 30 -23.06 7.13 -6.39
C ILE A 30 -24.07 8.15 -5.83
N GLN A 31 -23.87 8.58 -4.59
CA GLN A 31 -24.53 9.78 -4.06
C GLN A 31 -23.83 11.05 -4.59
N PRO A 32 -24.56 12.08 -5.06
CA PRO A 32 -23.97 13.32 -5.54
C PRO A 32 -23.39 14.13 -4.37
N ILE A 33 -22.07 14.33 -4.40
CA ILE A 33 -21.31 15.07 -3.38
C ILE A 33 -21.32 16.56 -3.72
N ASP A 34 -22.35 17.27 -3.26
CA ASP A 34 -22.31 18.73 -3.18
C ASP A 34 -21.59 19.16 -1.88
N LYS A 35 -20.44 19.82 -2.05
CA LYS A 35 -19.81 20.84 -1.18
C LYS A 35 -19.47 20.49 0.29
N SER A 36 -18.16 20.32 0.54
CA SER A 36 -17.33 21.06 1.52
C SER A 36 -16.24 20.15 2.14
N PRO A 37 -14.94 20.51 2.07
CA PRO A 37 -13.88 19.66 2.61
C PRO A 37 -13.75 19.89 4.12
N SER A 38 -14.16 18.90 4.91
CA SER A 38 -13.78 18.78 6.33
C SER A 38 -12.64 17.77 6.44
N PRO A 39 -11.59 18.02 7.25
CA PRO A 39 -10.46 17.11 7.37
C PRO A 39 -10.91 15.75 7.92
N PRO A 40 -10.37 14.62 7.43
CA PRO A 40 -10.82 13.30 7.87
C PRO A 40 -10.49 13.13 9.35
N GLN A 41 -11.56 12.92 10.11
CA GLN A 41 -11.57 12.67 11.55
C GLN A 41 -10.71 11.46 11.90
N SER A 42 -9.97 11.62 13.01
CA SER A 42 -9.36 10.55 13.79
C SER A 42 -10.31 9.37 13.97
N SER A 43 -9.92 8.22 13.41
CA SER A 43 -10.36 6.92 13.92
C SER A 43 -9.53 6.58 15.16
N ASN A 44 -10.08 6.86 16.34
CA ASN A 44 -9.65 6.16 17.55
C ASN A 44 -10.03 4.67 17.41
N PRO A 45 -9.15 3.76 17.87
CA PRO A 45 -9.61 2.59 18.57
C PRO A 45 -9.10 2.63 20.01
N THR A 46 -10.08 2.66 20.92
CA THR A 46 -10.18 1.79 22.10
C THR A 46 -8.90 1.52 22.90
N GLU A 47 -8.85 2.12 24.10
CA GLU A 47 -8.05 1.62 25.21
C GLU A 47 -8.33 0.13 25.49
N SER A 48 -7.30 -0.56 26.00
CA SER A 48 -7.28 -1.90 26.62
C SER A 48 -6.92 -3.05 25.69
N VAL A 49 -5.64 -3.46 25.68
CA VAL A 49 -5.09 -4.61 26.43
C VAL A 49 -3.57 -4.62 26.22
N LYS A 50 -2.80 -4.70 27.32
CA LYS A 50 -1.35 -4.91 27.32
C LYS A 50 -1.00 -6.29 26.75
N GLY A 51 -0.87 -6.37 25.44
CA GLY A 51 -0.12 -7.40 24.72
C GLY A 51 0.94 -6.72 23.85
N PRO A 52 2.02 -7.42 23.45
CA PRO A 52 2.91 -6.88 22.43
C PRO A 52 2.09 -6.59 21.17
N LYS A 53 1.98 -5.32 20.78
CA LYS A 53 1.28 -4.94 19.54
C LYS A 53 1.83 -5.79 18.39
N PRO A 54 0.97 -6.32 17.52
CA PRO A 54 1.43 -7.04 16.35
C PRO A 54 2.33 -6.11 15.51
N ASP A 55 3.38 -6.67 14.89
CA ASP A 55 4.34 -5.90 14.10
C ASP A 55 3.69 -5.05 13.00
N ALA A 56 2.54 -5.50 12.49
CA ALA A 56 1.73 -4.76 11.54
C ALA A 56 1.22 -3.42 12.12
N GLU A 57 0.77 -3.40 13.37
CA GLU A 57 0.31 -2.16 14.02
C GLU A 57 1.46 -1.21 14.30
N ILE A 58 2.61 -1.73 14.75
CA ILE A 58 3.79 -0.92 15.03
C ILE A 58 4.33 -0.31 13.74
N SER A 59 4.41 -1.10 12.67
CA SER A 59 4.83 -0.59 11.36
C SER A 59 3.87 0.47 10.82
N ALA A 60 2.55 0.26 10.94
CA ALA A 60 1.56 1.25 10.53
C ALA A 60 1.68 2.56 11.34
N ALA A 61 1.79 2.47 12.67
CA ALA A 61 1.96 3.61 13.56
C ALA A 61 3.26 4.38 13.27
N PHE A 62 4.36 3.65 13.02
CA PHE A 62 5.63 4.23 12.62
C PHE A 62 5.54 4.90 11.24
N THR A 63 4.92 4.27 10.25
CA THR A 63 4.74 4.85 8.92
C THR A 63 4.00 6.18 9.01
N GLN A 64 2.92 6.25 9.78
CA GLN A 64 2.19 7.51 9.98
C GLN A 64 3.07 8.60 10.61
N PHE A 65 3.81 8.25 11.66
CA PHE A 65 4.74 9.18 12.32
C PHE A 65 5.84 9.67 11.36
N TYR A 66 6.46 8.74 10.63
CA TYR A 66 7.50 9.03 9.65
C TYR A 66 6.97 9.92 8.52
N MET A 67 5.77 9.63 7.98
CA MET A 67 5.14 10.49 6.97
C MET A 67 4.98 11.92 7.48
N GLN A 68 4.37 12.10 8.66
CA GLN A 68 4.14 13.43 9.23
C GLN A 68 5.46 14.19 9.40
N ARG A 69 6.46 13.54 10.02
CA ARG A 69 7.76 14.16 10.25
C ARG A 69 8.46 14.49 8.92
N ALA A 70 8.51 13.55 7.99
CA ALA A 70 9.18 13.73 6.72
C ALA A 70 8.51 14.84 5.89
N THR A 71 7.18 14.91 5.85
CA THR A 71 6.48 16.01 5.14
C THR A 71 6.72 17.38 5.77
N GLN A 72 7.01 17.44 7.07
CA GLN A 72 7.30 18.68 7.77
C GLN A 72 8.75 19.13 7.54
N GLU A 73 9.70 18.20 7.67
CA GLU A 73 11.13 18.48 7.45
C GLU A 73 11.44 18.77 5.98
N PHE A 74 10.77 18.10 5.03
CA PHE A 74 10.94 18.33 3.60
C PHE A 74 9.94 19.33 3.03
N SER A 75 9.25 20.12 3.86
CA SER A 75 8.19 21.05 3.40
C SER A 75 8.66 21.98 2.28
N GLU A 76 9.82 22.62 2.43
CA GLU A 76 10.39 23.49 1.40
C GLU A 76 10.67 22.75 0.08
N ASP A 77 11.23 21.53 0.16
CA ASP A 77 11.54 20.73 -1.01
C ASP A 77 10.26 20.21 -1.69
N LEU A 78 9.23 19.85 -0.90
CA LEU A 78 7.92 19.47 -1.42
C LEU A 78 7.24 20.64 -2.14
N ASP A 79 7.38 21.86 -1.63
CA ASP A 79 6.86 23.05 -2.28
C ASP A 79 7.59 23.37 -3.59
N ARG A 80 8.92 23.17 -3.63
CA ARG A 80 9.71 23.29 -4.87
C ARG A 80 9.30 22.26 -5.91
N VAL A 81 9.16 20.98 -5.51
CA VAL A 81 8.72 19.90 -6.39
C VAL A 81 7.32 20.18 -6.93
N ARG A 82 6.43 20.74 -6.11
CA ARG A 82 5.09 21.16 -6.54
C ARG A 82 5.11 22.30 -7.54
N GLY A 83 6.09 23.20 -7.45
CA GLY A 83 6.28 24.31 -8.39
C GLY A 83 7.02 23.92 -9.67
N ALA A 84 7.49 22.68 -9.81
CA ALA A 84 8.22 22.22 -10.99
C ALA A 84 7.27 21.94 -12.17
N ASP A 85 7.71 22.26 -13.39
CA ASP A 85 6.93 22.12 -14.63
C ASP A 85 6.52 20.67 -14.96
N ASP A 86 7.22 19.70 -14.38
CA ASP A 86 7.00 18.26 -14.57
C ASP A 86 6.09 17.62 -13.50
N PHE A 87 5.60 18.40 -12.53
CA PHE A 87 4.67 17.91 -11.51
C PHE A 87 3.26 17.78 -12.09
N LYS A 88 2.85 16.53 -12.34
CA LYS A 88 1.58 16.15 -13.00
C LYS A 88 0.68 15.37 -12.05
N ASP A 89 -0.53 15.04 -12.50
CA ASP A 89 -1.55 14.32 -11.70
C ASP A 89 -1.05 12.98 -11.10
N GLY A 90 -0.10 12.31 -11.76
CA GLY A 90 0.53 11.08 -11.27
C GLY A 90 1.72 11.30 -10.31
N SER A 91 2.32 12.49 -10.29
CA SER A 91 3.52 12.80 -9.52
C SER A 91 3.26 12.77 -8.01
N VAL A 92 2.05 13.13 -7.57
CA VAL A 92 1.65 13.06 -6.15
C VAL A 92 1.66 11.61 -5.65
N ALA A 93 1.06 10.69 -6.39
CA ALA A 93 1.00 9.29 -6.01
C ALA A 93 2.40 8.66 -5.98
N MET A 94 3.24 9.01 -6.96
CA MET A 94 4.65 8.60 -6.99
C MET A 94 5.43 9.14 -5.79
N LEU A 95 5.28 10.42 -5.46
CA LEU A 95 5.93 11.06 -4.32
C LEU A 95 5.53 10.41 -2.99
N VAL A 96 4.23 10.19 -2.78
CA VAL A 96 3.73 9.50 -1.59
C VAL A 96 4.26 8.07 -1.52
N GLY A 97 4.30 7.36 -2.66
CA GLY A 97 4.89 6.02 -2.75
C GLY A 97 6.36 5.99 -2.36
N ALA A 98 7.17 6.89 -2.93
CA ALA A 98 8.60 7.02 -2.63
C ALA A 98 8.84 7.38 -1.16
N LEU A 99 8.07 8.31 -0.61
CA LEU A 99 8.17 8.68 0.80
C LEU A 99 7.85 7.47 1.68
N LYS A 100 6.74 6.76 1.41
CA LYS A 100 6.36 5.56 2.18
C LYS A 100 7.42 4.48 2.09
N GLN A 101 8.06 4.31 0.94
CA GLN A 101 9.18 3.38 0.77
C GLN A 101 10.38 3.75 1.65
N GLY A 102 10.58 5.04 1.98
CA GLY A 102 11.61 5.48 2.94
C GLY A 102 11.52 4.83 4.32
N VAL A 103 10.34 4.33 4.72
CA VAL A 103 10.17 3.55 5.96
C VAL A 103 10.96 2.24 5.94
N GLU A 104 11.20 1.66 4.76
CA GLU A 104 11.93 0.40 4.60
C GLU A 104 13.38 0.48 5.04
N VAL A 105 13.96 1.68 5.05
CA VAL A 105 15.33 1.94 5.52
C VAL A 105 15.49 1.65 7.01
N PHE A 106 14.40 1.73 7.79
CA PHE A 106 14.41 1.44 9.23
C PHE A 106 14.10 -0.03 9.47
N SER A 107 14.86 -0.68 10.32
CA SER A 107 14.58 -2.05 10.78
C SER A 107 13.33 -2.13 11.66
N ALA A 108 12.73 -3.31 11.78
CA ALA A 108 11.55 -3.52 12.63
C ALA A 108 11.81 -3.13 14.11
N GLU A 109 13.03 -3.36 14.60
CA GLU A 109 13.43 -2.97 15.95
C GLU A 109 13.46 -1.45 16.14
N GLU A 110 13.99 -0.71 15.17
CA GLU A 110 14.02 0.76 15.22
C GLU A 110 12.61 1.35 15.18
N ARG A 111 11.77 0.81 14.30
CA ARG A 111 10.35 1.22 14.23
C ARG A 111 9.65 0.99 15.57
N ARG A 112 9.87 -0.18 16.20
CA ARG A 112 9.37 -0.50 17.54
C ARG A 112 9.84 0.51 18.58
N ARG A 113 11.15 0.80 18.64
CA ARG A 113 11.72 1.76 19.62
C ARG A 113 11.12 3.15 19.50
N VAL A 114 10.91 3.65 18.29
CA VAL A 114 10.34 4.98 18.07
C VAL A 114 8.87 5.03 18.48
N VAL A 115 8.09 4.01 18.15
CA VAL A 115 6.66 3.95 18.53
C VAL A 115 6.50 3.82 20.04
N THR A 116 7.27 2.95 20.69
CA THR A 116 7.19 2.81 22.16
C THR A 116 7.68 4.05 22.90
N ALA A 117 8.73 4.73 22.41
CA ALA A 117 9.21 5.99 22.99
C ALA A 117 8.18 7.12 22.88
N LYS A 118 7.39 7.15 21.80
CA LYS A 118 6.30 8.12 21.62
C LYS A 118 5.12 7.86 22.57
N GLU A 119 4.78 6.59 22.81
CA GLU A 119 3.67 6.21 23.71
C GLU A 119 3.99 6.39 25.19
N GLY A 120 5.27 6.42 25.56
CA GLY A 120 5.71 6.65 26.94
C GLY A 120 5.83 8.12 27.35
N ARG A 121 5.36 9.06 26.54
CA ARG A 121 5.49 10.51 26.77
C ARG A 121 4.11 11.15 26.92
#